data_AF-I9R7E7-F1
#
_entry.id   AF-I9R7E7-F1
#
_cell.length_a   1.000
_cell.length_b   1.000
_cell.length_c   1.000
_cell.angle_alpha   90.00
_cell.angle_beta   90.00
_cell.angle_gamma   90.00
#
_symmetry.space_group_name_H-M   'P 1'
#
loop_
_entity.id
_entity.type
_entity.pdbx_description
1 polymer ?
#
loop_
_entity_poly.entity_id
_entity_poly.type
_entity_poly.pdbx_seq_one_letter_code
_entity_poly.pdbx_strand_id
1 'polypeptide(L)'
;MIGKSVRTLQRWDLEGVFVAHRNQKNRRFYTHDQYLEYLGIKASEDKAKIVVYARVSSANQKQDLQNQIEALEKFCLANGYAVSEWCNEIGSGLNYKRKIFNRILEEIEMGKISKLVIAHKDRFVRFGFEYFESFAQTHGCEIIIMNQISLSPEAEMTQDLLSIIHCFSSRLYGLRKYNKEIKEHLKNQE
;
A
#
# COMPACT_ATOMS: atom_id res chain seq x y z
N MET A 1 -19.61 8.73 -4.48
CA MET A 1 -20.19 8.55 -5.83
C MET A 1 -20.13 9.87 -6.60
N ILE A 2 -19.14 10.03 -7.50
CA ILE A 2 -18.99 11.01 -8.64
C ILE A 2 -19.33 12.51 -8.42
N GLY A 3 -19.86 12.93 -7.28
CA GLY A 3 -20.32 14.30 -7.05
C GLY A 3 -21.46 14.74 -7.98
N LYS A 4 -22.17 13.81 -8.63
CA LYS A 4 -23.26 14.09 -9.58
C LYS A 4 -24.61 13.65 -9.03
N SER A 5 -25.67 14.37 -9.42
CA SER A 5 -27.04 14.04 -9.02
C SER A 5 -27.51 12.74 -9.68
N VAL A 6 -28.51 12.09 -9.06
CA VAL A 6 -29.14 10.88 -9.62
C VAL A 6 -29.72 11.14 -11.01
N ARG A 7 -30.33 12.31 -11.25
CA ARG A 7 -30.86 12.69 -12.57
C ARG A 7 -29.76 12.80 -13.62
N THR A 8 -28.60 13.34 -13.24
CA THR A 8 -27.44 13.44 -14.13
C THR A 8 -26.96 12.05 -14.56
N LEU A 9 -26.87 11.11 -13.61
CA LEU A 9 -26.49 9.72 -13.92
C LEU A 9 -27.51 9.03 -14.81
N GLN A 10 -28.81 9.22 -14.58
CA GLN A 10 -29.86 8.67 -15.43
C GLN A 10 -29.80 9.21 -16.87
N ARG A 11 -29.53 10.52 -17.01
CA ARG A 11 -29.37 11.14 -18.33
C ARG A 11 -28.14 10.59 -19.06
N TRP A 12 -26.99 10.49 -18.38
CA TRP A 12 -25.76 9.94 -18.97
C TRP A 12 -25.88 8.48 -19.39
N ASP A 13 -26.67 7.69 -18.67
CA ASP A 13 -27.00 6.32 -19.03
C ASP A 13 -27.86 6.24 -20.30
N LEU A 14 -28.77 7.19 -20.52
CA LEU A 14 -29.57 7.29 -21.76
C LEU A 14 -28.73 7.82 -22.94
N GLU A 15 -27.83 8.76 -22.67
CA GLU A 15 -26.95 9.39 -23.67
C GLU A 15 -25.74 8.51 -24.05
N GLY A 16 -25.53 7.39 -23.35
CA GLY A 16 -24.38 6.50 -23.57
C GLY A 16 -23.06 7.00 -22.99
N VAL A 17 -23.06 8.11 -22.24
CA VAL A 17 -21.87 8.73 -21.65
C VAL A 17 -21.34 7.94 -20.44
N PHE A 18 -22.23 7.37 -19.63
CA PHE A 18 -21.89 6.54 -18.48
C PHE A 18 -22.99 5.49 -18.25
N VAL A 19 -22.82 4.32 -18.88
CA VAL A 19 -23.88 3.30 -19.05
C VAL A 19 -24.07 2.45 -17.80
N ALA A 20 -25.19 2.56 -17.08
CA ALA A 20 -25.37 1.80 -15.84
C ALA A 20 -25.62 0.31 -16.09
N HIS A 21 -25.08 -0.55 -15.23
CA HIS A 21 -25.52 -1.94 -15.14
C HIS A 21 -26.95 -2.03 -14.61
N ARG A 22 -27.62 -3.14 -14.95
CA ARG A 22 -28.99 -3.44 -14.53
C ARG A 22 -29.04 -4.74 -13.76
N ASN A 23 -29.72 -4.74 -12.61
CA ASN A 23 -29.98 -5.98 -11.90
C ASN A 23 -31.20 -6.72 -12.50
N GLN A 24 -31.54 -7.89 -11.96
CA GLN A 24 -32.70 -8.68 -12.41
C GLN A 24 -34.04 -7.92 -12.36
N LYS A 25 -34.15 -6.87 -11.53
CA LYS A 25 -35.34 -5.99 -11.41
C LYS A 25 -35.20 -4.71 -12.27
N ASN A 26 -34.27 -4.68 -13.21
CA ASN A 26 -33.93 -3.55 -14.06
C ASN A 26 -33.57 -2.25 -13.30
N ARG A 27 -33.07 -2.37 -12.06
CA ARG A 27 -32.57 -1.22 -11.30
C ARG A 27 -31.14 -0.91 -11.71
N ARG A 28 -30.87 0.38 -11.91
CA ARG A 28 -29.56 0.92 -12.26
C ARG A 28 -28.59 0.78 -11.09
N PHE A 29 -27.39 0.31 -11.35
CA PHE A 29 -26.26 0.40 -10.43
C PHE A 29 -24.96 0.64 -11.21
N TYR A 30 -23.97 1.21 -10.53
CA TYR A 30 -22.65 1.49 -11.09
C TYR A 30 -21.62 0.77 -10.24
N THR A 31 -20.65 0.13 -10.87
CA THR A 31 -19.54 -0.52 -10.16
C THR A 31 -18.45 0.50 -9.88
N HIS A 32 -17.57 0.17 -8.93
CA HIS A 32 -16.40 0.99 -8.64
C HIS A 32 -15.47 1.08 -9.86
N ASP A 33 -15.22 -0.04 -10.53
CA ASP A 33 -14.39 -0.10 -11.74
C ASP A 33 -14.93 0.79 -12.86
N GLN A 34 -16.24 0.76 -13.08
CA GLN A 34 -16.87 1.61 -14.09
C GLN A 34 -16.65 3.10 -13.79
N TYR A 35 -16.74 3.47 -12.51
CA TYR A 35 -16.43 4.83 -12.07
C TYR A 35 -14.96 5.19 -12.31
N LEU A 36 -14.02 4.29 -12.02
CA LEU A 36 -12.59 4.49 -12.27
C LEU A 36 -12.29 4.62 -13.77
N GLU A 37 -12.93 3.81 -14.61
CA GLU A 37 -12.85 3.91 -16.08
C GLU A 37 -13.35 5.26 -16.58
N TYR A 38 -14.52 5.70 -16.11
CA TYR A 38 -15.11 6.98 -16.48
C TYR A 38 -14.24 8.18 -16.08
N LEU A 39 -13.56 8.10 -14.94
CA LEU A 39 -12.60 9.13 -14.53
C LEU A 39 -11.28 9.06 -15.33
N GLY A 40 -11.12 8.10 -16.22
CA GLY A 40 -9.86 7.86 -16.95
C GLY A 40 -8.74 7.39 -16.03
N ILE A 41 -9.10 6.83 -14.87
CA ILE A 41 -8.16 6.44 -13.82
C ILE A 41 -7.66 5.02 -14.05
N LYS A 42 -8.52 4.11 -14.55
CA LYS A 42 -8.16 2.74 -14.89
C LYS A 42 -7.29 2.70 -16.15
N ALA A 43 -6.01 2.34 -16.02
CA ALA A 43 -5.16 2.15 -17.18
C ALA A 43 -5.51 0.83 -17.90
N SER A 44 -5.48 0.84 -19.23
CA SER A 44 -5.45 -0.40 -20.03
C SER A 44 -4.14 -1.14 -19.76
N GLU A 45 -4.12 -2.48 -19.84
CA GLU A 45 -2.93 -3.31 -19.62
C GLU A 45 -1.69 -2.78 -20.37
N ASP A 46 -1.88 -2.29 -21.61
CA ASP A 46 -0.84 -1.71 -22.46
C ASP A 46 -0.23 -0.38 -21.99
N LYS A 47 -0.81 0.28 -20.98
CA LYS A 47 -0.37 1.59 -20.46
C LYS A 47 0.06 1.58 -19.00
N ALA A 48 -0.06 0.44 -18.34
CA ALA A 48 0.19 0.33 -16.90
C ALA A 48 1.69 0.18 -16.61
N LYS A 49 2.20 1.03 -15.72
CA LYS A 49 3.62 1.15 -15.37
C LYS A 49 4.17 -0.13 -14.72
N ILE A 50 5.45 -0.40 -14.95
CA ILE A 50 6.26 -1.27 -14.10
C ILE A 50 7.03 -0.38 -13.14
N VAL A 51 6.81 -0.56 -11.83
CA VAL A 51 7.43 0.26 -10.78
C VAL A 51 8.33 -0.61 -9.93
N VAL A 52 9.52 -0.12 -9.61
CA VAL A 52 10.43 -0.75 -8.65
C VAL A 52 10.37 0.01 -7.33
N TYR A 53 10.23 -0.70 -6.21
CA TYR A 53 10.25 -0.10 -4.87
C TYR A 53 11.38 -0.64 -4.00
N ALA A 54 12.20 0.28 -3.49
CA ALA A 54 13.33 0.02 -2.61
C ALA A 54 13.18 0.81 -1.31
N ARG A 55 13.60 0.20 -0.19
CA ARG A 55 13.43 0.78 1.15
C ARG A 55 14.49 0.32 2.13
N VAL A 56 14.94 1.28 2.93
CA VAL A 56 15.70 1.07 4.17
C VAL A 56 15.04 1.76 5.35
N SER A 57 15.34 1.36 6.58
CA SER A 57 14.73 1.95 7.78
C SER A 57 15.35 3.27 8.20
N SER A 58 16.64 3.48 7.92
CA SER A 58 17.40 4.65 8.34
C SER A 58 18.24 5.24 7.21
N ALA A 59 18.46 6.56 7.26
CA ALA A 59 19.33 7.26 6.32
C ALA A 59 20.80 6.77 6.38
N ASN A 60 21.21 6.20 7.51
CA ASN A 60 22.54 5.61 7.67
C ASN A 60 22.74 4.36 6.79
N GLN A 61 21.65 3.76 6.28
CA GLN A 61 21.67 2.58 5.42
C GLN A 61 21.66 2.96 3.93
N LYS A 62 22.20 4.13 3.56
CA LYS A 62 22.20 4.61 2.18
C LYS A 62 22.93 3.67 1.22
N GLN A 63 24.01 3.03 1.69
CA GLN A 63 24.73 2.04 0.88
C GLN A 63 23.89 0.79 0.64
N ASP A 64 23.17 0.30 1.64
CA ASP A 64 22.27 -0.85 1.50
C ASP A 64 21.17 -0.56 0.48
N LEU A 65 20.62 0.66 0.50
CA LEU A 65 19.63 1.11 -0.47
C LEU A 65 20.19 1.11 -1.90
N GLN A 66 21.44 1.55 -2.09
CA GLN A 66 22.11 1.50 -3.39
C GLN A 66 22.32 0.06 -3.86
N ASN A 67 22.85 -0.81 -3.00
CA ASN A 67 23.05 -2.22 -3.29
C ASN A 67 21.73 -2.91 -3.67
N GLN A 68 20.64 -2.54 -2.98
CA GLN A 68 19.29 -3.02 -3.28
C GLN A 68 18.83 -2.58 -4.67
N ILE A 69 19.02 -1.31 -5.02
CA ILE A 69 18.64 -0.75 -6.33
C ILE A 69 19.44 -1.44 -7.45
N GLU A 70 20.76 -1.61 -7.30
CA GLU A 70 21.61 -2.28 -8.27
C GLU A 70 21.21 -3.74 -8.49
N ALA A 71 20.86 -4.47 -7.42
CA ALA A 71 20.38 -5.84 -7.52
C ALA A 71 19.03 -5.92 -8.26
N LEU A 72 18.11 -5.00 -7.95
CA LEU A 72 16.83 -4.89 -8.63
C LEU A 72 17.00 -4.51 -10.11
N GLU A 73 17.98 -3.69 -10.44
CA GLU A 73 18.25 -3.28 -11.83
C GLU A 73 18.70 -4.47 -12.65
N LYS A 74 19.69 -5.23 -12.15
CA LYS A 74 20.14 -6.47 -12.78
C LYS A 74 18.99 -7.48 -12.93
N PHE A 75 18.15 -7.62 -11.91
CA PHE A 75 16.99 -8.50 -11.97
C PHE A 75 15.98 -8.06 -13.03
N CYS A 76 15.65 -6.77 -13.10
CA CYS A 76 14.71 -6.26 -14.08
C CYS A 76 15.24 -6.40 -15.51
N LEU A 77 16.52 -6.10 -15.73
CA LEU A 77 17.18 -6.27 -17.02
C LEU A 77 17.18 -7.74 -17.47
N ALA A 78 17.52 -8.67 -16.56
CA ALA A 78 17.55 -10.10 -16.87
C ALA A 78 16.18 -10.68 -17.23
N ASN A 79 15.10 -10.12 -16.68
CA ASN A 79 13.72 -10.55 -16.96
C ASN A 79 13.04 -9.72 -18.07
N GLY A 80 13.74 -8.77 -18.70
CA GLY A 80 13.20 -7.93 -19.76
C GLY A 80 12.12 -6.94 -19.31
N TYR A 81 12.11 -6.56 -18.02
CA TYR A 81 11.14 -5.60 -17.50
C TYR A 81 11.54 -4.17 -17.89
N ALA A 82 10.68 -3.51 -18.68
CA ALA A 82 10.80 -2.09 -19.00
C ALA A 82 10.31 -1.24 -17.82
N VAL A 83 11.18 -1.03 -16.82
CA VAL A 83 10.86 -0.26 -15.61
C VAL A 83 10.54 1.20 -15.97
N SER A 84 9.36 1.65 -15.58
CA SER A 84 8.88 3.01 -15.84
C SER A 84 9.29 3.99 -14.73
N GLU A 85 9.38 3.52 -13.48
CA GLU A 85 9.65 4.38 -12.33
C GLU A 85 10.41 3.62 -11.23
N TRP A 86 11.41 4.28 -10.65
CA TRP A 86 12.17 3.81 -9.49
C TRP A 86 11.79 4.61 -8.25
N CYS A 87 11.27 3.93 -7.24
CA CYS A 87 10.76 4.51 -6.01
C CYS A 87 11.62 4.10 -4.81
N ASN A 88 12.24 5.07 -4.15
CA ASN A 88 13.18 4.81 -3.06
C ASN A 88 12.69 5.53 -1.79
N GLU A 89 12.61 4.84 -0.66
CA GLU A 89 12.09 5.44 0.56
C GLU A 89 12.93 5.08 1.79
N ILE A 90 13.03 6.03 2.73
CA ILE A 90 13.65 5.81 4.04
C ILE A 90 12.53 5.82 5.09
N GLY A 91 12.40 4.73 5.83
CA GLY A 91 11.46 4.57 6.93
C GLY A 91 11.21 3.11 7.29
N SER A 92 10.79 2.86 8.53
CA SER A 92 10.51 1.51 9.02
C SER A 92 9.39 0.83 8.22
N GLY A 93 9.53 -0.48 8.02
CA GLY A 93 8.49 -1.33 7.41
C GLY A 93 7.21 -1.43 8.24
N LEU A 94 7.23 -0.97 9.51
CA LEU A 94 6.06 -0.84 10.39
C LEU A 94 5.28 0.46 10.14
N ASN A 95 5.84 1.43 9.41
CA ASN A 95 5.18 2.71 9.17
C ASN A 95 4.31 2.68 7.91
N TYR A 96 3.00 2.48 8.05
CA TYR A 96 2.06 2.53 6.91
C TYR A 96 1.64 3.96 6.50
N LYS A 97 2.28 4.99 7.04
CA LYS A 97 2.09 6.40 6.63
C LYS A 97 3.22 6.93 5.74
N ARG A 98 4.09 6.03 5.28
CA ARG A 98 5.15 6.29 4.30
C ARG A 98 4.54 6.89 3.02
N LYS A 99 5.11 8.01 2.56
CA LYS A 99 4.54 8.83 1.48
C LYS A 99 4.58 8.12 0.14
N ILE A 100 5.73 7.52 -0.19
CA ILE A 100 5.92 6.84 -1.48
C ILE A 100 5.16 5.52 -1.47
N PHE A 101 5.18 4.79 -0.36
CA PHE A 101 4.36 3.60 -0.16
C PHE A 101 2.87 3.86 -0.43
N ASN A 102 2.27 4.89 0.20
CA ASN A 102 0.85 5.19 0.00
C ASN A 102 0.55 5.67 -1.42
N ARG A 103 1.45 6.45 -2.04
CA ARG A 103 1.32 6.82 -3.45
C ARG A 103 1.29 5.60 -4.37
N ILE A 104 2.14 4.59 -4.12
CA ILE A 104 2.15 3.34 -4.89
C ILE A 104 0.82 2.59 -4.72
N LEU A 105 0.28 2.51 -3.49
CA LEU A 105 -1.01 1.86 -3.26
C LEU A 105 -2.16 2.60 -3.95
N GLU A 106 -2.17 3.93 -3.93
CA GLU A 106 -3.15 4.73 -4.66
C GLU A 106 -3.02 4.51 -6.17
N GLU A 107 -1.80 4.48 -6.72
CA GLU A 107 -1.59 4.19 -8.15
C GLU A 107 -1.99 2.75 -8.52
N ILE A 108 -1.81 1.78 -7.62
CA ILE A 108 -2.30 0.40 -7.78
C ILE A 108 -3.83 0.37 -7.75
N GLU A 109 -4.48 1.02 -6.79
CA GLU A 109 -5.94 1.11 -6.70
C GLU A 109 -6.55 1.70 -7.98
N MET A 110 -5.87 2.69 -8.53
CA MET A 110 -6.21 3.33 -9.79
C MET A 110 -5.92 2.43 -11.00
N GLY A 111 -5.25 1.29 -10.86
CA GLY A 111 -4.86 0.41 -11.97
C GLY A 111 -3.77 1.01 -12.86
N LYS A 112 -2.97 1.96 -12.36
CA LYS A 112 -1.88 2.62 -13.12
C LYS A 112 -0.59 1.81 -13.11
N ILE A 113 -0.45 0.89 -12.18
CA ILE A 113 0.72 0.02 -12.01
C ILE A 113 0.30 -1.40 -12.32
N SER A 114 0.94 -2.04 -13.30
CA SER A 114 0.71 -3.45 -13.65
C SER A 114 1.63 -4.39 -12.89
N LYS A 115 2.85 -3.93 -12.59
CA LYS A 115 3.85 -4.72 -11.88
C LYS A 115 4.59 -3.86 -10.86
N LEU A 116 4.67 -4.35 -9.63
CA LEU A 116 5.47 -3.78 -8.57
C LEU A 116 6.62 -4.74 -8.24
N VAL A 117 7.86 -4.34 -8.54
CA VAL A 117 9.04 -5.16 -8.26
C VAL A 117 9.67 -4.74 -6.93
N ILE A 118 9.90 -5.70 -6.05
CA ILE A 118 10.54 -5.51 -4.74
C ILE A 118 11.61 -6.56 -4.50
N ALA A 119 12.63 -6.22 -3.71
CA ALA A 119 13.71 -7.15 -3.44
C ALA A 119 13.29 -8.30 -2.52
N HIS A 120 12.45 -8.01 -1.53
CA HIS A 120 11.96 -8.95 -0.53
C HIS A 120 10.66 -8.40 0.11
N LYS A 121 9.80 -9.28 0.65
CA LYS A 121 8.48 -8.90 1.22
C LYS A 121 8.59 -7.80 2.29
N ASP A 122 9.59 -7.94 3.15
CA ASP A 122 9.83 -7.02 4.27
C ASP A 122 10.26 -5.60 3.84
N ARG A 123 10.72 -5.43 2.60
CA ARG A 123 11.04 -4.13 2.02
C ARG A 123 9.77 -3.35 1.75
N PHE A 124 8.67 -4.04 1.44
CA PHE A 124 7.38 -3.40 1.24
C PHE A 124 6.68 -3.11 2.57
N VAL A 125 6.43 -4.13 3.39
CA VAL A 125 5.81 -4.02 4.72
C VAL A 125 6.40 -5.05 5.68
N ARG A 126 6.48 -4.73 6.98
CA ARG A 126 6.98 -5.70 7.97
C ARG A 126 5.97 -6.81 8.26
N PHE A 127 4.67 -6.51 8.24
CA PHE A 127 3.60 -7.47 8.50
C PHE A 127 2.43 -7.29 7.54
N GLY A 128 1.65 -8.35 7.36
CA GLY A 128 0.43 -8.32 6.55
C GLY A 128 0.71 -8.17 5.05
N PHE A 129 1.85 -8.67 4.57
CA PHE A 129 2.20 -8.60 3.15
C PHE A 129 1.13 -9.24 2.27
N GLU A 130 0.57 -10.37 2.71
CA GLU A 130 -0.47 -11.13 2.02
C GLU A 130 -1.71 -10.29 1.73
N TYR A 131 -2.07 -9.37 2.63
CA TYR A 131 -3.17 -8.44 2.41
C TYR A 131 -2.87 -7.50 1.24
N PHE A 132 -1.67 -6.92 1.20
CA PHE A 132 -1.29 -5.99 0.14
C PHE A 132 -1.05 -6.69 -1.20
N GLU A 133 -0.56 -7.92 -1.18
CA GLU A 133 -0.46 -8.77 -2.37
C GLU A 133 -1.84 -9.05 -2.96
N SER A 134 -2.81 -9.46 -2.12
CA SER A 134 -4.19 -9.67 -2.55
C SER A 134 -4.86 -8.38 -3.04
N PHE A 135 -4.60 -7.26 -2.37
CA PHE A 135 -5.07 -5.94 -2.79
C PHE A 135 -4.52 -5.58 -4.18
N ALA A 136 -3.22 -5.75 -4.40
CA ALA A 136 -2.60 -5.45 -5.69
C ALA A 136 -3.18 -6.33 -6.81
N GLN A 137 -3.31 -7.64 -6.58
CA GLN A 137 -3.89 -8.58 -7.54
C GLN A 137 -5.33 -8.21 -7.91
N THR A 138 -6.15 -7.80 -6.94
CA THR A 138 -7.54 -7.40 -7.18
C THR A 138 -7.64 -6.17 -8.09
N HIS A 139 -6.63 -5.32 -8.10
CA HIS A 139 -6.56 -4.13 -8.95
C HIS A 139 -5.67 -4.32 -10.19
N GLY A 140 -5.34 -5.57 -10.56
CA GLY A 140 -4.59 -5.89 -11.77
C GLY A 140 -3.08 -5.61 -11.68
N CYS A 141 -2.52 -5.52 -10.47
CA CYS A 141 -1.10 -5.37 -10.22
C CYS A 141 -0.48 -6.67 -9.67
N GLU A 142 0.59 -7.14 -10.32
CA GLU A 142 1.39 -8.26 -9.85
C GLU A 142 2.59 -7.75 -9.02
N ILE A 143 2.76 -8.24 -7.80
CA ILE A 143 3.95 -7.95 -6.99
C ILE A 143 5.02 -9.01 -7.26
N ILE A 144 6.13 -8.60 -7.87
CA ILE A 144 7.26 -9.47 -8.21
C ILE A 144 8.32 -9.35 -7.14
N ILE A 145 8.72 -10.49 -6.56
CA ILE A 145 9.66 -10.55 -5.45
C ILE A 145 10.93 -11.25 -5.92
N MET A 146 12.07 -10.55 -5.88
CA MET A 146 13.37 -11.14 -6.21
C MET A 146 13.82 -12.20 -5.18
N ASN A 147 13.38 -12.04 -3.93
CA ASN A 147 13.61 -12.94 -2.79
C ASN A 147 15.09 -13.18 -2.44
N GLN A 148 15.90 -12.12 -2.45
CA GLN A 148 17.27 -12.19 -1.93
C GLN A 148 17.32 -11.89 -0.44
N ILE A 149 17.62 -12.91 0.37
CA ILE A 149 17.71 -12.82 1.85
C ILE A 149 18.78 -11.80 2.29
N SER A 150 19.87 -11.67 1.53
CA SER A 150 20.95 -10.70 1.82
C SER A 150 20.49 -9.23 1.83
N LEU A 151 19.31 -8.94 1.28
CA LEU A 151 18.72 -7.61 1.25
C LEU A 151 17.69 -7.38 2.38
N SER A 152 17.62 -8.30 3.36
CA SER A 152 16.85 -8.15 4.60
C SER A 152 17.80 -8.05 5.81
N PRO A 153 18.18 -6.84 6.23
CA PRO A 153 19.13 -6.67 7.34
C PRO A 153 18.53 -7.10 8.68
N GLU A 154 19.20 -8.00 9.39
CA GLU A 154 18.80 -8.47 10.73
C GLU A 154 18.67 -7.35 11.76
N ALA A 155 19.56 -6.35 11.67
CA ALA A 155 19.54 -5.17 12.53
C ALA A 155 18.21 -4.40 12.41
N GLU A 156 17.59 -4.41 11.23
CA GLU A 156 16.31 -3.77 11.02
C GLU A 156 15.17 -4.53 11.68
N MET A 157 15.20 -5.87 11.60
CA MET A 157 14.21 -6.73 12.25
C MET A 157 14.26 -6.58 13.78
N THR A 158 15.46 -6.50 14.37
CA THR A 158 15.61 -6.31 15.82
C THR A 158 15.11 -4.93 16.26
N GLN A 159 15.39 -3.88 15.50
CA GLN A 159 14.85 -2.54 15.76
C GLN A 159 13.32 -2.49 15.69
N ASP A 160 12.74 -3.15 14.69
CA ASP A 160 11.28 -3.25 14.56
C ASP A 160 10.68 -4.03 15.73
N LEU A 161 11.31 -5.13 16.17
CA LEU A 161 10.90 -5.88 17.37
C LEU A 161 10.95 -5.02 18.64
N LEU A 162 12.05 -4.31 18.88
CA LEU A 162 12.18 -3.40 20.02
C LEU A 162 11.12 -2.30 20.00
N SER A 163 10.82 -1.76 18.81
CA SER A 163 9.77 -0.75 18.63
C SER A 163 8.38 -1.29 18.99
N ILE A 164 8.10 -2.55 18.62
CA ILE A 164 6.86 -3.24 18.98
C ILE A 164 6.78 -3.42 20.51
N ILE A 165 7.83 -3.98 21.12
CA ILE A 165 7.91 -4.19 22.57
C ILE A 165 7.71 -2.87 23.31
N HIS A 166 8.38 -1.80 22.87
CA HIS A 166 8.27 -0.47 23.44
C HIS A 166 6.84 0.10 23.34
N CYS A 167 6.17 -0.10 22.20
CA CYS A 167 4.79 0.33 22.01
C CYS A 167 3.84 -0.38 22.99
N PHE A 168 3.98 -1.69 23.13
CA PHE A 168 3.17 -2.48 24.05
C PHE A 168 3.48 -2.18 25.51
N SER A 169 4.75 -2.05 25.89
CA SER A 169 5.14 -1.72 27.27
C SER A 169 4.60 -0.35 27.67
N SER A 170 4.74 0.66 26.82
CA SER A 170 4.22 2.02 27.04
C SER A 170 2.70 2.02 27.28
N ARG A 171 1.95 1.23 26.50
CA ARG A 171 0.49 1.07 26.70
C ARG A 171 0.17 0.39 28.02
N LEU A 172 0.91 -0.65 28.41
CA LEU A 172 0.72 -1.34 29.69
C LEU A 172 1.03 -0.41 30.88
N TYR A 173 2.08 0.41 30.80
CA TYR A 173 2.38 1.41 31.82
C TYR A 173 1.28 2.48 31.90
N GLY A 174 0.79 2.98 30.76
CA GLY A 174 -0.34 3.91 30.71
C GLY A 174 -1.60 3.34 31.38
N LEU A 175 -1.93 2.08 31.10
CA LEU A 175 -3.05 1.37 31.73
C LEU A 175 -2.86 1.21 33.25
N ARG A 176 -1.65 0.93 33.72
CA ARG A 176 -1.34 0.84 35.17
C ARG A 176 -1.50 2.19 35.86
N LYS A 177 -1.04 3.28 35.22
CA LYS A 177 -1.19 4.65 35.74
C LYS A 177 -2.67 5.03 35.83
N TYR A 178 -3.43 4.81 34.76
CA TYR A 178 -4.87 5.09 34.71
C TYR A 178 -5.67 4.32 35.78
N ASN A 179 -5.38 3.02 35.95
CA ASN A 179 -6.01 2.21 36.99
C ASN A 179 -5.67 2.67 38.41
N LYS A 180 -4.48 3.25 38.63
CA LYS A 180 -4.09 3.83 39.92
C LYS A 180 -4.86 5.14 40.18
N GLU A 181 -4.93 6.03 39.20
CA GLU A 181 -5.67 7.30 39.29
C GLU A 181 -7.17 7.07 39.56
N ILE A 182 -7.81 6.08 38.91
CA ILE A 182 -9.20 5.72 39.19
C ILE A 182 -9.38 5.25 40.64
N LYS A 183 -8.49 4.38 41.15
CA LYS A 183 -8.57 3.88 42.52
C LYS A 183 -8.38 4.98 43.57
N GLU A 184 -7.50 5.95 43.30
CA GLU A 184 -7.31 7.12 44.16
C GLU A 184 -8.53 8.05 44.13
N HIS A 185 -9.13 8.29 42.96
CA HIS A 185 -10.36 9.08 42.85
C HIS A 185 -11.56 8.43 43.55
N LEU A 186 -11.74 7.11 43.45
CA LEU A 186 -12.81 6.39 44.15
C LEU A 186 -12.63 6.41 45.67
N LYS A 187 -11.38 6.38 46.16
CA LYS A 187 -11.08 6.49 47.60
C LYS A 187 -11.28 7.89 48.17
N ASN A 188 -11.21 8.93 47.34
CA ASN A 188 -11.35 10.32 47.77
C ASN A 188 -12.81 10.83 47.66
N GLN A 189 -13.75 9.96 47.30
CA GLN A 189 -15.21 10.26 47.21
C GLN A 189 -16.03 9.61 48.33
N GLU A 190 -15.40 8.83 49.23
CA GLU A 190 -15.97 8.32 50.49
C GLU A 190 -15.51 9.20 51.66
#